data_AF-A0A9D3WKV8-F1
#
_entry.id   AF-A0A9D3WKV8-F1
#
_cell.length_a   1.000
_cell.length_b   1.000
_cell.length_c   1.000
_cell.angle_alpha   90.00
_cell.angle_beta   90.00
_cell.angle_gamma   90.00
#
_symmetry.space_group_name_H-M   'P 1'
#
loop_
_entity.id
_entity.type
_entity.pdbx_description
1 polymer ?
#
loop_
_entity_poly.entity_id
_entity_poly.type
_entity_poly.pdbx_seq_one_letter_code
_entity_poly.pdbx_strand_id
1 'polypeptide(L)'
;MVAHLPRIKSDHRPLLLVLNLSSSLPRAIRNDDGNWLFDPADIEDMANVFFQKLYSEIPSPLGRLLSNNFPQLDPVDISFLGRPMSNIEIKEALFDMAPLKAPGSDGFHALFFQKYWDTLEKVVCDWVRKVF
;
A
#
# COMPACT_ATOMS: atom_id res chain seq x y z
N MET A 1 -16.49 6.81 22.33
CA MET A 1 -15.08 6.50 22.67
C MET A 1 -14.29 6.58 21.37
N VAL A 2 -13.56 7.66 21.17
CA VAL A 2 -12.93 7.98 19.87
C VAL A 2 -11.49 7.53 19.94
N ALA A 3 -11.16 6.46 19.22
CA ALA A 3 -9.77 6.10 18.96
C ALA A 3 -9.26 6.99 17.83
N HIS A 4 -8.29 7.84 18.14
CA HIS A 4 -7.59 8.64 17.13
C HIS A 4 -6.55 7.76 16.42
N LEU A 5 -6.72 7.54 15.12
CA LEU A 5 -5.62 7.06 14.28
C LEU A 5 -4.62 8.21 14.09
N PRO A 6 -3.29 7.92 14.09
CA PRO A 6 -2.26 8.93 13.90
C PRO A 6 -2.47 9.64 12.56
N ARG A 7 -2.51 10.97 12.64
CA ARG A 7 -2.69 11.89 11.53
C ARG A 7 -1.41 11.88 10.69
N ILE A 8 -1.35 11.00 9.68
CA ILE A 8 -0.37 11.12 8.61
C ILE A 8 -0.65 12.47 7.95
N LYS A 9 0.23 13.46 8.15
CA LYS A 9 0.17 14.72 7.41
C LYS A 9 0.53 14.39 5.97
N SER A 10 -0.48 14.06 5.17
CA SER A 10 -0.34 14.06 3.71
C SER A 10 -0.20 15.52 3.28
N ASP A 11 0.90 15.88 2.63
CA ASP A 11 1.11 17.22 2.07
C ASP A 11 0.24 17.48 0.82
N HIS A 12 -0.51 16.46 0.39
CA HIS A 12 -1.45 16.56 -0.72
C HIS A 12 -2.81 17.06 -0.22
N ARG A 13 -3.46 17.92 -1.02
CA ARG A 13 -4.84 18.35 -0.76
C ARG A 13 -5.75 17.11 -0.72
N PRO A 14 -6.67 17.00 0.25
CA PRO A 14 -7.55 15.84 0.35
C PRO A 14 -8.59 15.83 -0.77
N LEU A 15 -8.93 14.64 -1.28
CA LEU A 15 -10.15 14.43 -2.04
C LEU A 15 -11.37 14.66 -1.15
N LEU A 16 -12.30 15.49 -1.60
CA LEU A 16 -13.55 15.75 -0.89
C LEU A 16 -14.70 15.06 -1.62
N LEU A 17 -15.43 14.22 -0.88
CA LEU A 17 -16.54 13.42 -1.39
C LEU A 17 -17.81 13.70 -0.60
N VAL A 18 -18.95 13.75 -1.29
CA VAL A 18 -20.27 13.61 -0.67
C VAL A 18 -20.66 12.14 -0.78
N LEU A 19 -20.85 11.48 0.35
CA LEU A 19 -21.20 10.06 0.36
C LEU A 19 -22.70 9.84 0.14
N ASN A 20 -23.04 8.68 -0.39
CA ASN A 20 -24.40 8.16 -0.36
C ASN A 20 -24.53 7.14 0.78
N LEU A 21 -25.57 7.25 1.61
CA LEU A 21 -25.79 6.32 2.72
C LEU A 21 -26.34 4.96 2.25
N SER A 22 -26.86 4.87 1.01
CA SER A 22 -27.42 3.65 0.45
C SER A 22 -26.56 2.98 -0.62
N SER A 23 -25.42 3.57 -1.02
CA SER A 23 -24.49 2.99 -2.00
C SER A 23 -23.03 3.18 -1.60
N SER A 24 -22.17 2.27 -2.04
CA SER A 24 -20.71 2.40 -1.88
C SER A 24 -20.10 3.50 -2.75
N LEU A 25 -20.81 3.97 -3.77
CA LEU A 25 -20.37 5.04 -4.66
C LEU A 25 -20.67 6.42 -4.05
N PRO A 26 -19.75 7.40 -4.21
CA PRO A 26 -19.98 8.77 -3.80
C PRO A 26 -21.05 9.43 -4.67
N ARG A 27 -21.78 10.37 -4.08
CA ARG A 27 -22.79 11.21 -4.73
C ARG A 27 -22.17 12.40 -5.47
N ALA A 28 -21.05 12.92 -4.98
CA ALA A 28 -20.36 14.03 -5.60
C ALA A 28 -18.87 14.05 -5.21
N ILE A 29 -18.04 14.64 -6.07
CA ILE A 29 -16.62 14.92 -5.81
C ILE A 29 -16.36 16.42 -6.01
N ARG A 30 -15.44 17.00 -5.23
CA ARG A 30 -15.03 18.40 -5.41
C ARG A 30 -13.80 18.49 -6.30
N ASN A 31 -13.88 19.31 -7.35
CA ASN A 31 -12.74 19.58 -8.24
C ASN A 31 -11.78 20.63 -7.64
N ASP A 32 -10.66 20.87 -8.34
CA ASP A 32 -9.61 21.82 -7.90
C ASP A 32 -10.08 23.29 -7.87
N ASP A 33 -11.07 23.65 -8.70
CA ASP A 33 -11.71 24.98 -8.69
C ASP A 33 -12.67 25.17 -7.51
N GLY A 34 -12.93 24.10 -6.76
CA GLY A 34 -13.82 24.10 -5.62
C GLY A 34 -15.30 23.85 -5.95
N ASN A 35 -15.61 23.46 -7.20
CA ASN A 35 -16.96 23.10 -7.66
C ASN A 35 -17.26 21.62 -7.35
N TRP A 36 -18.53 21.32 -7.12
CA TRP A 36 -19.01 19.95 -6.92
C TRP A 36 -19.48 19.35 -8.24
N LEU A 37 -18.91 18.21 -8.59
CA LEU A 37 -19.28 17.38 -9.73
C LEU A 37 -20.20 16.25 -9.25
N PHE A 38 -21.30 16.03 -9.94
CA PHE A 38 -22.34 15.04 -9.58
C PHE A 38 -22.51 13.95 -10.63
N ASP A 39 -21.97 14.15 -11.84
CA ASP A 39 -22.03 13.15 -12.89
C ASP A 39 -21.09 11.98 -12.57
N PRO A 40 -21.53 10.72 -12.67
CA PRO A 40 -20.70 9.56 -12.39
C PRO A 40 -19.41 9.50 -13.22
N ALA A 41 -19.44 9.91 -14.50
CA ALA A 41 -18.25 9.91 -15.35
C ALA A 41 -17.26 10.99 -14.90
N ASP A 42 -17.75 12.19 -14.57
CA ASP A 42 -16.92 13.26 -14.01
C ASP A 42 -16.29 12.85 -12.67
N ILE A 43 -17.03 12.10 -11.85
CA ILE A 43 -16.53 11.57 -10.56
C ILE A 43 -15.40 10.56 -10.79
N GLU A 44 -15.58 9.63 -11.72
CA GLU A 44 -14.58 8.63 -12.09
C GLU A 44 -13.32 9.27 -12.65
N ASP A 45 -13.47 10.17 -13.63
CA ASP A 45 -12.35 10.87 -14.27
C ASP A 45 -11.54 11.68 -13.25
N MET A 46 -12.22 12.42 -12.37
CA MET A 46 -11.56 13.21 -11.34
C MET A 46 -10.81 12.30 -10.34
N ALA A 47 -11.42 11.19 -9.91
CA ALA A 47 -10.74 10.22 -9.04
C ALA A 47 -9.48 9.64 -9.72
N ASN A 48 -9.58 9.28 -11.00
CA ASN A 48 -8.44 8.78 -11.78
C ASN A 48 -7.32 9.83 -11.87
N VAL A 49 -7.64 11.07 -12.25
CA VAL A 49 -6.66 12.16 -12.33
C VAL A 49 -5.98 12.40 -10.98
N PHE A 50 -6.74 12.41 -9.89
CA PHE A 50 -6.19 12.60 -8.55
C PHE A 50 -5.19 11.51 -8.18
N PHE A 51 -5.57 10.24 -8.30
CA PHE A 51 -4.70 9.13 -7.90
C PHE A 51 -3.53 8.96 -8.84
N GLN A 52 -3.70 9.23 -10.15
CA GLN A 52 -2.58 9.33 -11.07
C GLN A 52 -1.60 10.39 -10.60
N LYS A 53 -2.04 11.61 -10.29
CA LYS A 53 -1.15 12.67 -9.81
C LYS A 53 -0.51 12.34 -8.45
N LEU A 54 -1.26 11.72 -7.55
CA LEU A 54 -0.79 11.34 -6.22
C LEU A 54 0.32 10.28 -6.29
N TYR A 55 0.16 9.29 -7.16
CA TYR A 55 1.08 8.16 -7.30
C TYR A 55 2.01 8.26 -8.50
N SER A 56 1.97 9.36 -9.26
CA SER A 56 2.96 9.61 -10.32
C SER A 56 4.29 9.96 -9.67
N GLU A 57 5.31 9.18 -9.99
CA GLU A 57 6.67 9.60 -9.76
C GLU A 57 6.98 10.76 -10.70
N ILE A 58 7.39 11.90 -10.15
CA ILE A 58 8.16 12.86 -10.94
C ILE A 58 9.54 12.22 -11.05
N PRO A 59 10.01 11.82 -12.25
CA PRO A 59 11.39 11.40 -12.42
C PRO A 59 12.26 12.65 -12.30
N SER A 60 12.44 13.10 -11.06
CA SER A 60 13.55 13.95 -10.69
C SER A 60 14.79 13.10 -10.91
N PRO A 61 15.80 13.56 -11.67
CA PRO A 61 17.11 12.94 -11.59
C PRO A 61 17.43 12.91 -10.11
N LEU A 62 17.50 11.71 -9.52
CA LEU A 62 17.77 11.49 -8.11
C LEU A 62 18.97 12.38 -7.76
N GLY A 63 18.68 13.56 -7.20
CA GLY A 63 19.62 14.67 -7.25
C GLY A 63 20.89 14.19 -6.63
N ARG A 64 22.02 14.25 -7.38
CA ARG A 64 23.32 13.60 -7.08
C ARG A 64 23.26 13.01 -5.68
N LEU A 65 22.88 11.72 -5.56
CA LEU A 65 22.92 11.01 -4.29
C LEU A 65 24.21 11.45 -3.61
N LEU A 66 24.11 11.98 -2.38
CA LEU A 66 25.26 12.50 -1.65
C LEU A 66 26.23 11.32 -1.50
N SER A 67 27.10 11.19 -2.48
CA SER A 67 27.97 10.04 -2.68
C SER A 67 28.92 10.08 -1.50
N ASN A 68 28.73 9.15 -0.56
CA ASN A 68 29.49 8.93 0.68
C ASN A 68 28.96 9.56 1.98
N ASN A 69 27.74 10.09 2.07
CA ASN A 69 27.21 10.58 3.35
C ASN A 69 26.31 9.58 4.10
N PHE A 70 26.07 8.40 3.55
CA PHE A 70 25.33 7.37 4.25
C PHE A 70 26.28 6.53 5.11
N PRO A 71 25.97 6.31 6.40
CA PRO A 71 26.73 5.36 7.20
C PRO A 71 26.70 4.00 6.51
N GLN A 72 27.85 3.33 6.48
CA GLN A 72 27.89 1.94 6.03
C GLN A 72 27.20 1.07 7.09
N LEU A 73 26.47 0.07 6.62
CA LEU A 73 25.94 -0.97 7.49
C LEU A 73 27.10 -1.73 8.13
N ASP A 74 26.91 -2.15 9.37
CA ASP A 74 27.87 -3.02 10.04
C ASP A 74 27.98 -4.35 9.27
N PRO A 75 29.17 -4.99 9.20
CA PRO A 75 29.32 -6.30 8.58
C PRO A 75 28.32 -7.35 9.10
N VAL A 76 27.92 -7.28 10.36
CA VAL A 76 26.89 -8.15 10.96
C VAL A 76 25.54 -7.91 10.28
N ASP A 77 25.12 -6.66 10.10
CA ASP A 77 23.86 -6.32 9.44
C ASP A 77 23.87 -6.75 7.98
N ILE A 78 25.00 -6.54 7.28
CA ILE A 78 25.17 -7.00 5.89
C ILE A 78 25.01 -8.53 5.81
N SER A 79 25.66 -9.26 6.72
CA SER A 79 25.57 -10.72 6.77
C SER A 79 24.14 -11.18 7.09
N PHE A 80 23.44 -10.47 7.97
CA PHE A 80 22.07 -10.76 8.35
C PHE A 80 21.10 -10.50 7.21
N LEU A 81 21.22 -9.36 6.51
CA LEU A 81 20.37 -9.01 5.37
C LEU A 81 20.65 -9.87 4.14
N GLY A 82 21.86 -10.39 4.00
CA GLY A 82 22.25 -11.28 2.90
C GLY A 82 21.85 -12.75 3.09
N ARG A 83 21.26 -13.13 4.23
CA ARG A 83 20.88 -14.52 4.50
C ARG A 83 19.63 -14.92 3.69
N PRO A 84 19.48 -16.20 3.32
CA PRO A 84 18.25 -16.70 2.74
C PRO A 84 17.07 -16.53 3.70
N MET A 85 15.91 -16.10 3.19
CA MET A 85 14.68 -16.02 3.99
C MET A 85 14.26 -17.40 4.50
N SER A 86 14.02 -17.46 5.81
CA SER A 86 13.52 -18.65 6.50
C SER A 86 11.99 -18.77 6.39
N ASN A 87 11.46 -19.99 6.52
CA ASN A 87 9.99 -20.19 6.57
C ASN A 87 9.35 -19.44 7.74
N ILE A 88 10.09 -19.28 8.85
CA ILE A 88 9.62 -18.59 10.04
C ILE A 88 9.41 -17.11 9.73
N GLU A 89 10.39 -16.43 9.13
CA GLU A 89 10.26 -15.03 8.73
C GLU A 89 9.09 -14.81 7.75
N ILE A 90 8.92 -15.73 6.80
CA ILE A 90 7.81 -15.67 5.84
C ILE A 90 6.46 -15.80 6.56
N LYS A 91 6.36 -16.73 7.51
CA LYS A 91 5.16 -16.94 8.31
C LYS A 91 4.86 -15.73 9.18
N GLU A 92 5.84 -15.24 9.92
CA GLU A 92 5.67 -14.07 10.80
C GLU A 92 5.22 -12.85 10.01
N ALA A 93 5.89 -12.55 8.88
CA ALA A 93 5.50 -11.45 8.01
C ALA A 93 4.06 -11.59 7.48
N LEU A 94 3.63 -12.81 7.13
CA LEU A 94 2.26 -13.06 6.68
C LEU A 94 1.22 -12.91 7.81
N PHE A 95 1.55 -13.34 9.03
CA PHE A 95 0.65 -13.27 10.18
C PHE A 95 0.57 -11.87 10.80
N ASP A 96 1.59 -11.03 10.58
CA ASP A 96 1.57 -9.60 10.93
C ASP A 96 0.64 -8.78 10.02
N MET A 97 0.21 -9.33 8.87
CA MET A 97 -0.75 -8.66 7.99
C MET A 97 -2.16 -8.65 8.61
N ALA A 98 -2.84 -7.50 8.55
CA ALA A 98 -4.24 -7.42 8.92
C ALA A 98 -5.08 -8.41 8.08
N PRO A 99 -5.92 -9.28 8.71
CA PRO A 99 -6.55 -10.39 8.00
C PRO A 99 -7.42 -9.96 6.80
N LEU A 100 -8.12 -8.83 6.92
CA LEU A 100 -9.00 -8.27 5.90
C LEU A 100 -8.38 -7.08 5.17
N LYS A 101 -7.04 -7.04 5.04
CA LYS A 101 -6.37 -6.08 4.16
C LYS A 101 -6.85 -6.29 2.71
N ALA A 102 -6.86 -5.23 1.92
CA ALA A 102 -7.27 -5.29 0.52
C ALA A 102 -6.55 -6.44 -0.21
N PRO A 103 -7.28 -7.25 -0.99
CA PRO A 103 -6.70 -8.39 -1.68
C PRO A 103 -5.68 -7.94 -2.72
N GLY A 104 -4.74 -8.84 -3.04
CA GLY A 104 -3.82 -8.63 -4.15
C GLY A 104 -4.55 -8.76 -5.50
N SER A 105 -3.77 -8.74 -6.59
CA SER A 105 -4.29 -9.07 -7.93
C SER A 105 -4.82 -10.50 -8.03
N ASP A 106 -4.53 -11.35 -7.04
CA ASP A 106 -5.03 -12.70 -6.89
C ASP A 106 -6.47 -12.78 -6.34
N GLY A 107 -7.00 -11.69 -5.80
CA GLY A 107 -8.33 -11.64 -5.19
C GLY A 107 -8.44 -12.25 -3.79
N PHE A 108 -7.34 -12.70 -3.17
CA PHE A 108 -7.35 -13.31 -1.84
C PHE A 108 -6.92 -12.33 -0.74
N HIS A 109 -7.63 -12.37 0.39
CA HIS A 109 -7.24 -11.64 1.59
C HIS A 109 -6.12 -12.38 2.33
N ALA A 110 -5.31 -11.68 3.13
CA ALA A 110 -4.28 -12.30 3.97
C ALA A 110 -4.86 -13.42 4.88
N LEU A 111 -6.10 -13.24 5.36
CA LEU A 111 -6.83 -14.24 6.15
C LEU A 111 -6.88 -15.63 5.49
N PHE A 112 -6.96 -15.70 4.16
CA PHE A 112 -6.98 -16.98 3.45
C PHE A 112 -5.68 -17.75 3.71
N PHE A 113 -4.54 -17.11 3.52
CA PHE A 113 -3.23 -17.73 3.72
C PHE A 113 -2.94 -18.01 5.19
N GLN A 114 -3.38 -17.14 6.11
CA GLN A 114 -3.27 -17.35 7.54
C GLN A 114 -4.10 -18.56 8.01
N LYS A 115 -5.34 -18.68 7.52
CA LYS A 115 -6.27 -19.77 7.88
C LYS A 115 -5.82 -21.12 7.35
N TYR A 116 -5.26 -21.16 6.14
CA TYR A 116 -4.85 -22.41 5.47
C TYR A 116 -3.33 -22.61 5.46
N TRP A 117 -2.60 -21.94 6.38
CA TRP A 117 -1.15 -21.96 6.43
C TRP A 117 -0.56 -23.37 6.41
N ASP A 118 -1.06 -24.28 7.24
CA ASP A 118 -0.52 -25.64 7.34
C ASP A 118 -0.61 -26.43 6.03
N THR A 119 -1.54 -26.05 5.13
CA THR A 119 -1.67 -26.64 3.79
C THR A 119 -0.81 -25.89 2.77
N LEU A 120 -0.67 -24.57 2.91
CA LEU A 120 -0.06 -23.69 1.92
C LEU A 120 1.39 -23.34 2.21
N GLU A 121 1.93 -23.66 3.38
CA GLU A 121 3.26 -23.24 3.84
C GLU A 121 4.32 -23.50 2.77
N LYS A 122 4.39 -24.72 2.26
CA LYS A 122 5.41 -25.10 1.29
C LYS A 122 5.31 -24.26 0.02
N VAL A 123 4.12 -24.16 -0.57
CA VAL A 123 3.92 -23.43 -1.83
C VAL A 123 4.13 -21.93 -1.68
N VAL A 124 3.71 -21.34 -0.55
CA VAL A 124 3.94 -19.92 -0.25
C VAL A 124 5.44 -19.66 -0.05
N CYS A 125 6.12 -20.47 0.76
CA CYS A 125 7.55 -20.28 1.01
C CYS A 125 8.39 -20.47 -0.27
N ASP A 126 8.06 -21.45 -1.10
CA ASP A 126 8.73 -21.68 -2.38
C ASP A 126 8.50 -20.51 -3.34
N TRP A 127 7.28 -19.94 -3.37
CA TRP A 127 6.95 -18.80 -4.20
C TRP A 127 7.70 -17.54 -3.76
N VAL A 128 7.71 -17.22 -2.45
CA VAL A 128 8.42 -16.04 -1.92
C VAL A 128 9.90 -16.08 -2.30
N ARG A 129 10.58 -17.23 -2.13
CA ARG A 129 11.99 -17.40 -2.52
C ARG A 129 12.27 -17.32 -4.02
N LYS A 130 11.24 -17.38 -4.87
CA LYS A 130 11.38 -17.21 -6.32
C LYS A 130 11.26 -15.75 -6.73
N VAL A 131 10.53 -14.95 -5.95
CA VAL A 131 10.31 -13.52 -6.22
C VAL A 131 11.46 -12.66 -5.73
N PHE A 132 12.05 -13.03 -4.59
CA PHE A 132 13.19 -12.37 -3.96
C PHE A 132 14.47 -13.22 -4.14
#